data_AF-A0A845U1D5-F1
#
_entry.id   AF-A0A845U1D5-F1
#
_cell.length_a   1.000
_cell.length_b   1.000
_cell.length_c   1.000
_cell.angle_alpha   90.00
_cell.angle_beta   90.00
_cell.angle_gamma   90.00
#
_symmetry.space_group_name_H-M   'P 1'
#
loop_
_entity.id
_entity.type
_entity.pdbx_description
1 polymer ?
#
loop_
_entity_poly.entity_id
_entity_poly.type
_entity_poly.pdbx_seq_one_letter_code
_entity_poly.pdbx_strand_id
1 'polypeptide(L)'
;MTIPTEPIGSIPRPVQLIEAIAKSGDHEDPALDPLYEEAVRDTIKRFEATGSPIITDGEQRKYHNFWTYSVQGLHNTAPDGFKIPFSAGHVRRMPRLTSGPFRYRLSADRYLDVAKRFAHLPLKQAVISPSALSLMYPAEDIAGYSRQEFIDDLLREHEMEIRRCFEKGAQKVQIDFTEGRLAVKLDPSGNLLNSFIGLNNLALSRFSSEERQRIGVHTCAGSDRDSTHSADVDYAELLPSLFELRAGNFYIALAGEKDRARVLKTIRQHLKTDQRAFVGVVSPIDPHVDTPEEVRDRVLEAAEYIPLAQLGTTDDCGFSPFSDDISTTRETAFAKIRARVEGTRLAEQILGNRKCP
;
A
#
# COMPACT_ATOMS: atom_id res chain seq x y z
N MET A 1 -24.07 -4.59 12.59
CA MET A 1 -23.40 -3.80 11.53
C MET A 1 -21.95 -4.21 11.49
N THR A 2 -21.33 -4.22 10.32
CA THR A 2 -19.95 -4.70 10.15
C THR A 2 -19.08 -3.56 9.63
N ILE A 3 -17.96 -3.29 10.31
CA ILE A 3 -16.89 -2.38 9.92
C ILE A 3 -15.85 -3.23 9.19
N PRO A 4 -15.64 -3.03 7.88
CA PRO A 4 -14.66 -3.82 7.13
C PRO A 4 -13.25 -3.56 7.66
N THR A 5 -12.43 -4.61 7.72
CA THR A 5 -11.02 -4.53 8.10
C THR A 5 -10.15 -5.21 7.04
N GLU A 6 -9.09 -4.53 6.58
CA GLU A 6 -8.25 -5.04 5.48
C GLU A 6 -6.76 -4.77 5.76
N PRO A 7 -5.83 -5.72 5.52
CA PRO A 7 -4.38 -5.50 5.64
C PRO A 7 -3.86 -4.57 4.56
N ILE A 8 -2.81 -3.80 4.80
CA ILE A 8 -2.21 -2.95 3.74
C ILE A 8 -1.59 -3.79 2.62
N GLY A 9 -0.72 -4.74 2.96
CA GLY A 9 0.00 -5.51 1.95
C GLY A 9 1.08 -6.41 2.54
N SER A 10 2.26 -5.85 2.73
CA SER A 10 3.49 -6.58 3.01
C SER A 10 3.61 -7.16 4.42
N ILE A 11 4.27 -8.31 4.52
CA ILE A 11 4.61 -9.02 5.76
C ILE A 11 6.11 -9.35 5.75
N PRO A 12 6.83 -9.28 6.89
CA PRO A 12 8.24 -9.66 6.95
C PRO A 12 8.50 -11.02 6.34
N ARG A 13 9.49 -11.15 5.46
CA ARG A 13 9.82 -12.47 4.86
C ARG A 13 10.38 -13.41 5.93
N PRO A 14 10.18 -14.74 5.81
CA PRO A 14 10.86 -15.69 6.69
C PRO A 14 12.37 -15.50 6.63
N VAL A 15 13.05 -15.58 7.78
CA VAL A 15 14.52 -15.41 7.88
C VAL A 15 15.25 -16.32 6.89
N GLN A 16 14.81 -17.58 6.77
CA GLN A 16 15.37 -18.55 5.83
C GLN A 16 15.30 -18.08 4.37
N LEU A 17 14.24 -17.39 3.97
CA LEU A 17 14.11 -16.84 2.62
C LEU A 17 15.05 -15.64 2.43
N ILE A 18 15.15 -14.76 3.43
CA ILE A 18 16.06 -13.60 3.40
C ILE A 18 17.51 -14.08 3.27
N GLU A 19 17.92 -15.05 4.08
CA GLU A 19 19.27 -15.64 4.04
C GLU A 19 19.55 -16.35 2.71
N ALA A 20 18.58 -17.09 2.17
CA ALA A 20 18.74 -17.77 0.89
C ALA A 20 18.88 -16.78 -0.28
N ILE A 21 18.09 -15.72 -0.28
CA ILE A 21 18.21 -14.60 -1.25
C ILE A 21 19.60 -13.97 -1.15
N ALA A 22 20.04 -13.62 0.07
CA ALA A 22 21.35 -13.01 0.28
C ALA A 22 22.50 -13.91 -0.18
N LYS A 23 22.36 -15.23 -0.01
CA LYS A 23 23.34 -16.23 -0.46
C LYS A 23 23.36 -16.41 -1.98
N SER A 24 22.18 -16.42 -2.62
CA SER A 24 22.08 -16.54 -4.07
C SER A 24 22.61 -15.28 -4.77
N GLY A 25 22.33 -14.10 -4.20
CA GLY A 25 22.64 -12.81 -4.83
C GLY A 25 21.70 -12.47 -5.99
N ASP A 26 20.80 -13.38 -6.34
CA ASP A 26 19.76 -13.21 -7.35
C ASP A 26 18.40 -13.58 -6.75
N HIS A 27 17.47 -12.63 -6.72
CA HIS A 27 16.12 -12.85 -6.20
C HIS A 27 15.27 -13.75 -7.13
N GLU A 28 15.72 -13.92 -8.37
CA GLU A 28 15.03 -14.69 -9.40
C GLU A 28 15.63 -16.07 -9.63
N ASP A 29 16.63 -16.46 -8.83
CA ASP A 29 17.20 -17.80 -8.86
C ASP A 29 16.07 -18.84 -8.68
N PRO A 30 15.83 -19.72 -9.67
CA PRO A 30 14.79 -20.74 -9.59
C PRO A 30 14.95 -21.67 -8.39
N ALA A 31 16.15 -21.78 -7.81
CA ALA A 31 16.37 -22.54 -6.58
C ALA A 31 15.63 -21.95 -5.36
N LEU A 32 15.23 -20.67 -5.41
CA LEU A 32 14.47 -20.00 -4.35
C LEU A 32 12.96 -20.25 -4.43
N ASP A 33 12.44 -20.79 -5.53
CA ASP A 33 11.00 -20.97 -5.73
C ASP A 33 10.29 -21.76 -4.62
N PRO A 34 10.84 -22.89 -4.13
CA PRO A 34 10.25 -23.61 -3.01
C PRO A 34 10.16 -22.76 -1.73
N LEU A 35 11.16 -21.91 -1.46
CA LEU A 35 11.17 -21.04 -0.28
C LEU A 35 10.16 -19.89 -0.41
N TYR A 36 10.01 -19.33 -1.61
CA TYR A 36 8.96 -18.34 -1.87
C TYR A 36 7.56 -18.95 -1.75
N GLU A 37 7.35 -20.16 -2.26
CA GLU A 37 6.06 -20.85 -2.15
C GLU A 37 5.73 -21.15 -0.68
N GLU A 38 6.70 -21.62 0.10
CA GLU A 38 6.56 -21.82 1.54
C GLU A 38 6.20 -20.52 2.26
N ALA A 39 6.90 -19.42 1.95
CA ALA A 39 6.66 -18.13 2.57
C ALA A 39 5.25 -17.59 2.29
N VAL A 40 4.74 -17.77 1.06
CA VAL A 40 3.36 -17.40 0.70
C VAL A 40 2.36 -18.29 1.44
N ARG A 41 2.59 -19.60 1.48
CA ARG A 41 1.73 -20.56 2.18
C ARG A 41 1.62 -20.27 3.68
N ASP A 42 2.74 -20.05 4.36
CA ASP A 42 2.74 -19.69 5.79
C ASP A 42 2.05 -18.35 6.03
N THR A 43 2.33 -17.35 5.19
CA THR A 43 1.69 -16.03 5.27
C THR A 43 0.17 -16.12 5.19
N ILE A 44 -0.35 -16.86 4.21
CA ILE A 44 -1.80 -17.06 4.03
C ILE A 44 -2.39 -17.77 5.24
N LYS A 45 -1.81 -18.89 5.65
CA LYS A 45 -2.28 -19.66 6.81
C LYS A 45 -2.36 -18.78 8.07
N ARG A 46 -1.35 -17.95 8.31
CA ARG A 46 -1.31 -17.08 9.49
C ARG A 46 -2.29 -15.91 9.38
N PHE A 47 -2.47 -15.33 8.20
CA PHE A 47 -3.50 -14.32 7.96
C PHE A 47 -4.91 -14.87 8.23
N GLU A 48 -5.24 -16.05 7.70
CA GLU A 48 -6.53 -16.69 7.95
C GLU A 48 -6.74 -16.96 9.44
N ALA A 49 -5.68 -17.37 10.15
CA ALA A 49 -5.72 -17.60 11.59
C ALA A 49 -5.90 -16.33 12.46
N THR A 50 -5.76 -15.12 11.89
CA THR A 50 -6.11 -13.87 12.61
C THR A 50 -7.61 -13.55 12.56
N GLY A 51 -8.36 -14.21 11.67
CA GLY A 51 -9.75 -13.88 11.40
C GLY A 51 -9.95 -12.71 10.43
N SER A 52 -8.89 -12.25 9.75
CA SER A 52 -9.00 -11.18 8.74
C SER A 52 -9.96 -11.60 7.61
N PRO A 53 -10.98 -10.79 7.25
CA PRO A 53 -11.99 -11.18 6.26
C PRO A 53 -11.49 -11.12 4.80
N ILE A 54 -10.39 -10.41 4.58
CA ILE A 54 -9.64 -10.33 3.32
C ILE A 54 -8.15 -10.36 3.67
N ILE A 55 -7.36 -11.00 2.81
CA ILE A 55 -5.94 -11.28 3.07
C ILE A 55 -5.08 -10.86 1.86
N THR A 56 -3.77 -10.85 2.03
CA THR A 56 -2.80 -10.58 0.94
C THR A 56 -1.83 -11.76 0.83
N ASP A 57 -1.04 -11.79 -0.23
CA ASP A 57 0.09 -12.71 -0.36
C ASP A 57 1.28 -12.31 0.54
N GLY A 58 1.14 -11.23 1.32
CA GLY A 58 2.20 -10.61 2.11
C GLY A 58 3.34 -10.04 1.29
N GLU A 59 3.17 -9.87 -0.03
CA GLU A 59 4.20 -9.43 -0.97
C GLU A 59 5.48 -10.27 -0.95
N GLN A 60 5.38 -11.55 -0.56
CA GLN A 60 6.56 -12.39 -0.33
C GLN A 60 7.42 -12.55 -1.59
N ARG A 61 6.79 -12.50 -2.77
CA ARG A 61 7.44 -12.58 -4.09
C ARG A 61 7.71 -11.24 -4.77
N LYS A 62 7.34 -10.09 -4.18
CA LYS A 62 7.79 -8.79 -4.71
C LYS A 62 9.29 -8.65 -4.44
N TYR A 63 10.10 -8.62 -5.48
CA TYR A 63 11.55 -8.54 -5.35
C TYR A 63 11.99 -7.14 -4.92
N HIS A 64 12.99 -7.09 -4.02
CA HIS A 64 13.55 -5.89 -3.38
C HIS A 64 12.56 -5.02 -2.59
N ASN A 65 11.47 -4.54 -3.19
CA ASN A 65 10.51 -3.65 -2.56
C ASN A 65 9.18 -3.55 -3.33
N PHE A 66 8.18 -2.96 -2.67
CA PHE A 66 6.83 -2.72 -3.19
C PHE A 66 6.75 -1.73 -4.37
N TRP A 67 7.75 -0.87 -4.58
CA TRP A 67 7.65 0.26 -5.51
C TRP A 67 8.32 0.01 -6.87
N THR A 68 9.30 -0.90 -6.96
CA THR A 68 10.02 -1.21 -8.22
C THR A 68 9.83 -2.64 -8.69
N TYR A 69 8.99 -3.45 -8.06
CA TYR A 69 8.83 -4.86 -8.44
C TYR A 69 8.51 -5.05 -9.94
N SER A 70 7.75 -4.12 -10.54
CA SER A 70 7.32 -4.21 -11.94
C SER A 70 8.41 -3.86 -12.95
N VAL A 71 9.43 -3.11 -12.52
CA VAL A 71 10.45 -2.49 -13.39
C VAL A 71 11.88 -2.92 -13.05
N GLN A 72 12.07 -3.64 -11.94
CA GLN A 72 13.36 -4.18 -11.54
C GLN A 72 13.95 -5.01 -12.69
N GLY A 73 15.24 -4.89 -12.98
CA GLY A 73 15.92 -5.70 -14.00
C GLY A 73 15.67 -5.28 -15.46
N LEU A 74 14.96 -4.18 -15.70
CA LEU A 74 14.82 -3.60 -17.03
C LEU A 74 16.18 -3.14 -17.59
N HIS A 75 16.52 -3.57 -18.81
CA HIS A 75 17.78 -3.25 -19.47
C HIS A 75 17.93 -1.76 -19.86
N ASN A 76 16.81 -1.03 -19.97
CA ASN A 76 16.75 0.39 -20.29
C ASN A 76 16.66 1.27 -19.04
N THR A 77 17.28 0.84 -17.94
CA THR A 77 17.34 1.63 -16.71
C THR A 77 18.77 1.79 -16.20
N ALA A 78 19.01 2.90 -15.52
CA ALA A 78 20.24 3.21 -14.80
C ALA A 78 19.96 3.35 -13.30
N PRO A 79 20.91 3.01 -12.41
CA PRO A 79 20.68 3.02 -10.97
C PRO A 79 20.70 4.43 -10.35
N ASP A 80 20.91 5.48 -11.13
CA ASP A 80 21.16 6.85 -10.67
C ASP A 80 19.90 7.73 -10.63
N GLY A 81 18.71 7.13 -10.45
CA GLY A 81 17.43 7.84 -10.47
C GLY A 81 17.03 8.53 -9.17
N PHE A 82 15.72 8.77 -9.05
CA PHE A 82 15.10 9.56 -7.98
C PHE A 82 15.42 9.01 -6.59
N LYS A 83 15.79 9.90 -5.66
CA LYS A 83 16.18 9.53 -4.28
C LYS A 83 15.04 9.82 -3.30
N ILE A 84 14.75 8.88 -2.42
CA ILE A 84 13.87 9.08 -1.26
C ILE A 84 14.73 9.04 0.01
N PRO A 85 14.95 10.19 0.68
CA PRO A 85 15.58 10.21 1.98
C PRO A 85 14.61 9.74 3.07
N PHE A 86 15.12 8.94 4.00
CA PHE A 86 14.43 8.54 5.22
C PHE A 86 15.02 9.27 6.44
N SER A 87 14.21 9.46 7.47
CA SER A 87 14.61 10.19 8.69
C SER A 87 15.74 9.51 9.47
N ALA A 88 15.92 8.20 9.31
CA ALA A 88 17.02 7.42 9.87
C ALA A 88 18.36 7.59 9.10
N GLY A 89 18.41 8.45 8.08
CA GLY A 89 19.63 8.83 7.37
C GLY A 89 20.00 7.94 6.18
N HIS A 90 19.23 6.88 5.91
CA HIS A 90 19.38 6.08 4.70
C HIS A 90 18.55 6.64 3.53
N VAL A 91 18.84 6.16 2.33
CA VAL A 91 18.19 6.60 1.09
C VAL A 91 17.79 5.38 0.28
N ARG A 92 16.52 5.33 -0.14
CA ARG A 92 16.06 4.42 -1.20
C ARG A 92 16.07 5.14 -2.53
N ARG A 93 16.22 4.42 -3.65
CA ARG A 93 16.41 5.04 -4.96
C ARG A 93 15.64 4.32 -6.07
N MET A 94 15.00 5.08 -6.96
CA MET A 94 14.46 4.56 -8.22
C MET A 94 15.56 4.29 -9.24
N PRO A 95 15.36 3.29 -10.11
CA PRO A 95 15.98 3.32 -11.42
C PRO A 95 15.52 4.55 -12.22
N ARG A 96 16.43 5.13 -13.01
CA ARG A 96 16.12 6.14 -14.02
C ARG A 96 15.96 5.46 -15.37
N LEU A 97 14.92 5.81 -16.12
CA LEU A 97 14.74 5.32 -17.48
C LEU A 97 15.79 5.97 -18.41
N THR A 98 16.42 5.16 -19.28
CA THR A 98 17.47 5.64 -20.20
C THR A 98 17.04 5.60 -21.67
N SER A 99 16.09 4.74 -22.02
CA SER A 99 15.51 4.65 -23.37
C SER A 99 14.07 4.11 -23.32
N GLY A 100 13.28 4.39 -24.35
CA GLY A 100 11.96 3.77 -24.55
C GLY A 100 12.02 2.43 -25.29
N PRO A 101 10.88 1.72 -25.39
CA PRO A 101 9.62 2.00 -24.71
C PRO A 101 9.64 1.56 -23.24
N PHE A 102 8.78 2.17 -22.42
CA PHE A 102 8.57 1.74 -21.04
C PHE A 102 7.59 0.58 -21.01
N ARG A 103 7.95 -0.51 -20.33
CA ARG A 103 7.11 -1.69 -20.16
C ARG A 103 7.34 -2.31 -18.80
N TYR A 104 6.28 -2.86 -18.21
CA TYR A 104 6.47 -3.68 -17.02
C TYR A 104 7.16 -4.98 -17.42
N ARG A 105 8.19 -5.36 -16.65
CA ARG A 105 8.79 -6.69 -16.74
C ARG A 105 7.96 -7.70 -15.95
N LEU A 106 7.41 -7.28 -14.81
CA LEU A 106 6.57 -8.10 -13.94
C LEU A 106 5.26 -7.38 -13.65
N SER A 107 4.19 -8.15 -13.52
CA SER A 107 2.85 -7.66 -13.20
C SER A 107 2.36 -8.38 -11.94
N ALA A 108 1.68 -7.64 -11.06
CA ALA A 108 1.27 -8.10 -9.74
C ALA A 108 0.26 -9.26 -9.78
N ASP A 109 -0.42 -9.46 -10.91
CA ASP A 109 -1.33 -10.59 -11.11
C ASP A 109 -0.60 -11.95 -10.98
N ARG A 110 0.72 -12.01 -11.22
CA ARG A 110 1.52 -13.22 -11.01
C ARG A 110 1.57 -13.66 -9.54
N TYR A 111 1.50 -12.72 -8.59
CA TYR A 111 1.52 -13.06 -7.17
C TYR A 111 0.23 -13.74 -6.72
N LEU A 112 -0.89 -13.41 -7.38
CA LEU A 112 -2.19 -14.07 -7.17
C LEU A 112 -2.18 -15.54 -7.62
N ASP A 113 -1.40 -15.92 -8.64
CA ASP A 113 -1.33 -17.31 -9.11
C ASP A 113 -0.81 -18.27 -8.04
N VAL A 114 0.10 -17.78 -7.19
CA VAL A 114 0.66 -18.56 -6.07
C VAL A 114 -0.28 -18.46 -4.88
N ALA A 115 -0.71 -17.25 -4.53
CA ALA A 115 -1.56 -17.03 -3.36
C ALA A 115 -2.86 -17.84 -3.41
N LYS A 116 -3.51 -17.90 -4.58
CA LYS A 116 -4.78 -18.63 -4.77
C LYS A 116 -4.67 -20.14 -4.61
N ARG A 117 -3.48 -20.72 -4.65
CA ARG A 117 -3.28 -22.16 -4.38
C ARG A 117 -3.51 -22.50 -2.90
N PHE A 118 -3.36 -21.52 -2.02
CA PHE A 118 -3.42 -21.71 -0.57
C PHE A 118 -4.56 -20.92 0.10
N ALA A 119 -5.02 -19.83 -0.50
CA ALA A 119 -6.02 -18.95 0.09
C ALA A 119 -7.45 -19.52 -0.01
N HIS A 120 -8.16 -19.48 1.10
CA HIS A 120 -9.59 -19.77 1.23
C HIS A 120 -10.43 -18.51 1.45
N LEU A 121 -9.77 -17.36 1.64
CA LEU A 121 -10.39 -16.05 1.81
C LEU A 121 -10.17 -15.14 0.59
N PRO A 122 -11.01 -14.09 0.42
CA PRO A 122 -10.79 -13.07 -0.59
C PRO A 122 -9.38 -12.47 -0.51
N LEU A 123 -8.77 -12.23 -1.68
CA LEU A 123 -7.43 -11.67 -1.80
C LEU A 123 -7.48 -10.19 -2.20
N LYS A 124 -6.65 -9.37 -1.56
CA LYS A 124 -6.30 -8.01 -2.01
C LYS A 124 -4.90 -8.03 -2.60
N GLN A 125 -4.71 -7.36 -3.74
CA GLN A 125 -3.41 -7.18 -4.37
C GLN A 125 -2.98 -5.71 -4.34
N ALA A 126 -1.79 -5.42 -3.82
CA ALA A 126 -1.20 -4.10 -3.89
C ALA A 126 -0.38 -3.92 -5.18
N VAL A 127 -0.50 -2.76 -5.82
CA VAL A 127 0.25 -2.30 -6.99
C VAL A 127 0.81 -0.90 -6.71
N ILE A 128 1.91 -0.55 -7.37
CA ILE A 128 2.49 0.79 -7.21
C ILE A 128 1.72 1.84 -8.04
N SER A 129 1.62 3.07 -7.54
CA SER A 129 1.01 4.18 -8.29
C SER A 129 1.76 4.50 -9.59
N PRO A 130 1.05 4.96 -10.63
CA PRO A 130 1.70 5.50 -11.82
C PRO A 130 2.46 6.79 -11.49
N SER A 131 2.01 7.61 -10.54
CA SER A 131 2.77 8.79 -10.10
C SER A 131 4.14 8.44 -9.54
N ALA A 132 4.28 7.37 -8.75
CA ALA A 132 5.60 6.94 -8.26
C ALA A 132 6.49 6.49 -9.42
N LEU A 133 5.98 5.63 -10.31
CA LEU A 133 6.73 5.17 -11.48
C LEU A 133 7.09 6.31 -12.46
N SER A 134 6.32 7.40 -12.46
CA SER A 134 6.62 8.57 -13.29
C SER A 134 7.94 9.26 -12.92
N LEU A 135 8.38 9.11 -11.66
CA LEU A 135 9.67 9.62 -11.18
C LEU A 135 10.89 8.91 -11.79
N MET A 136 10.69 7.79 -12.51
CA MET A 136 11.74 7.15 -13.29
C MET A 136 12.11 7.93 -14.55
N TYR A 137 11.17 8.69 -15.13
CA TYR A 137 11.44 9.44 -16.35
C TYR A 137 12.26 10.70 -16.01
N PRO A 138 13.43 10.92 -16.66
CA PRO A 138 14.34 12.02 -16.34
C PRO A 138 13.71 13.40 -16.55
N ALA A 139 14.35 14.46 -16.03
CA ALA A 139 13.86 15.82 -16.25
C ALA A 139 13.93 16.22 -17.74
N GLU A 140 15.04 15.88 -18.41
CA GLU A 140 15.22 16.03 -19.84
C GLU A 140 14.50 14.93 -20.62
N ASP A 141 14.09 15.22 -21.86
CA ASP A 141 13.51 14.21 -22.72
C ASP A 141 14.54 13.17 -23.17
N ILE A 142 14.07 11.92 -23.27
CA ILE A 142 14.85 10.82 -23.81
C ILE A 142 14.80 10.92 -25.34
N ALA A 143 15.97 10.82 -25.98
CA ALA A 143 16.06 10.89 -27.44
C ALA A 143 15.18 9.81 -28.10
N GLY A 144 14.20 10.24 -28.92
CA GLY A 144 13.27 9.35 -29.61
C GLY A 144 12.17 8.74 -28.73
N TYR A 145 12.00 9.22 -27.49
CA TYR A 145 10.94 8.75 -26.59
C TYR A 145 10.51 9.87 -25.64
N SER A 146 9.45 10.57 -26.01
CA SER A 146 8.96 11.75 -25.28
C SER A 146 8.30 11.40 -23.94
N ARG A 147 8.17 12.41 -23.08
CA ARG A 147 7.43 12.25 -21.81
C ARG A 147 5.99 11.82 -22.04
N GLN A 148 5.34 12.31 -23.12
CA GLN A 148 3.97 11.92 -23.42
C GLN A 148 3.86 10.44 -23.80
N GLU A 149 4.77 9.94 -24.65
CA GLU A 149 4.83 8.51 -25.00
C GLU A 149 5.07 7.65 -23.75
N PHE A 150 5.94 8.10 -22.84
CA PHE A 150 6.15 7.45 -21.56
C PHE A 150 4.88 7.38 -20.70
N ILE A 151 4.15 8.49 -20.58
CA ILE A 151 2.91 8.52 -19.80
C ILE A 151 1.87 7.58 -20.42
N ASP A 152 1.75 7.54 -21.75
CA ASP A 152 0.80 6.67 -22.44
C ASP A 152 1.13 5.18 -22.22
N ASP A 153 2.41 4.81 -22.29
CA ASP A 153 2.89 3.45 -22.01
C ASP A 153 2.68 3.08 -20.53
N LEU A 154 3.07 3.94 -19.60
CA LEU A 154 2.88 3.73 -18.16
C LEU A 154 1.41 3.50 -17.81
N LEU A 155 0.51 4.34 -18.32
CA LEU A 155 -0.91 4.20 -18.06
C LEU A 155 -1.47 2.89 -18.66
N ARG A 156 -0.98 2.46 -19.83
CA ARG A 156 -1.37 1.18 -20.47
C ARG A 156 -0.91 -0.02 -19.63
N GLU A 157 0.33 -0.03 -19.17
CA GLU A 157 0.87 -1.10 -18.31
C GLU A 157 0.13 -1.17 -16.97
N HIS A 158 -0.12 -0.01 -16.34
CA HIS A 158 -0.86 0.06 -15.08
C HIS A 158 -2.32 -0.39 -15.23
N GLU A 159 -3.01 0.03 -16.29
CA GLU A 159 -4.37 -0.45 -16.58
C GLU A 159 -4.40 -1.97 -16.75
N MET A 160 -3.50 -2.51 -17.58
CA MET A 160 -3.39 -3.93 -17.85
C MET A 160 -3.14 -4.74 -16.58
N GLU A 161 -2.25 -4.28 -15.70
CA GLU A 161 -1.94 -4.97 -14.44
C GLU A 161 -3.17 -5.06 -13.51
N ILE A 162 -3.90 -3.94 -13.31
CA ILE A 162 -5.09 -3.94 -12.46
C ILE A 162 -6.18 -4.84 -13.05
N ARG A 163 -6.44 -4.78 -14.37
CA ARG A 163 -7.42 -5.64 -15.04
C ARG A 163 -7.07 -7.11 -14.86
N ARG A 164 -5.81 -7.48 -15.08
CA ARG A 164 -5.32 -8.85 -14.85
C ARG A 164 -5.46 -9.30 -13.41
N CYS A 165 -5.25 -8.42 -12.44
CA CYS A 165 -5.50 -8.74 -11.03
C CYS A 165 -6.98 -9.06 -10.79
N PHE A 166 -7.91 -8.30 -11.38
CA PHE A 166 -9.35 -8.58 -11.29
C PHE A 166 -9.75 -9.86 -12.03
N GLU A 167 -9.21 -10.12 -13.22
CA GLU A 167 -9.42 -11.36 -13.97
C GLU A 167 -8.92 -12.57 -13.18
N LYS A 168 -7.77 -12.42 -12.53
CA LYS A 168 -7.26 -13.37 -11.53
C LYS A 168 -7.93 -13.20 -10.17
N GLY A 169 -9.14 -12.68 -10.09
CA GLY A 169 -10.03 -12.74 -8.93
C GLY A 169 -9.52 -12.06 -7.66
N ALA A 170 -8.65 -11.06 -7.74
CA ALA A 170 -8.42 -10.16 -6.61
C ALA A 170 -9.72 -9.44 -6.25
N GLN A 171 -10.20 -9.58 -5.02
CA GLN A 171 -11.40 -8.89 -4.53
C GLN A 171 -11.23 -7.37 -4.60
N LYS A 172 -10.03 -6.91 -4.22
CA LYS A 172 -9.60 -5.52 -4.19
C LYS A 172 -8.23 -5.36 -4.83
N VAL A 173 -8.00 -4.23 -5.50
CA VAL A 173 -6.66 -3.79 -5.91
C VAL A 173 -6.35 -2.48 -5.22
N GLN A 174 -5.25 -2.42 -4.49
CA GLN A 174 -4.78 -1.22 -3.80
C GLN A 174 -3.64 -0.60 -4.59
N ILE A 175 -3.73 0.70 -4.84
CA ILE A 175 -2.67 1.51 -5.43
C ILE A 175 -1.90 2.18 -4.29
N ASP A 176 -0.63 1.86 -4.14
CA ASP A 176 0.24 2.48 -3.13
C ASP A 176 0.71 3.85 -3.61
N PHE A 177 0.23 4.91 -2.97
CA PHE A 177 0.49 6.33 -3.27
C PHE A 177 1.24 7.01 -2.12
N THR A 178 2.30 6.38 -1.64
CA THR A 178 3.07 6.85 -0.47
C THR A 178 3.84 8.14 -0.78
N GLU A 179 4.23 8.32 -2.03
CA GLU A 179 4.91 9.52 -2.52
C GLU A 179 4.01 10.77 -2.52
N GLY A 180 2.69 10.63 -2.36
CA GLY A 180 1.78 11.77 -2.23
C GLY A 180 2.14 12.68 -1.06
N ARG A 181 2.42 12.11 0.12
CA ARG A 181 2.87 12.87 1.29
C ARG A 181 4.29 13.41 1.12
N LEU A 182 5.14 12.66 0.42
CA LEU A 182 6.49 13.13 0.05
C LEU A 182 6.45 14.31 -0.92
N ALA A 183 5.49 14.34 -1.85
CA ALA A 183 5.34 15.43 -2.81
C ALA A 183 5.11 16.77 -2.13
N VAL A 184 4.28 16.80 -1.07
CA VAL A 184 4.05 18.00 -0.24
C VAL A 184 5.34 18.47 0.42
N LYS A 185 6.15 17.52 0.95
CA LYS A 185 7.45 17.84 1.55
C LYS A 185 8.43 18.45 0.55
N LEU A 186 8.47 17.91 -0.66
CA LEU A 186 9.42 18.32 -1.69
C LEU A 186 9.01 19.61 -2.41
N ASP A 187 7.71 19.84 -2.55
CA ASP A 187 7.13 21.02 -3.20
C ASP A 187 5.92 21.54 -2.41
N PRO A 188 6.15 22.43 -1.42
CA PRO A 188 5.07 23.03 -0.63
C PRO A 188 4.11 23.91 -1.44
N SER A 189 4.40 24.23 -2.71
CA SER A 189 3.44 24.94 -3.57
C SER A 189 2.25 24.05 -3.96
N GLY A 190 2.37 22.72 -3.80
CA GLY A 190 1.34 21.74 -4.14
C GLY A 190 1.30 21.38 -5.63
N ASN A 191 2.13 21.98 -6.49
CA ASN A 191 2.13 21.70 -7.92
C ASN A 191 2.52 20.24 -8.20
N LEU A 192 3.54 19.71 -7.51
CA LEU A 192 3.94 18.31 -7.63
C LEU A 192 2.81 17.37 -7.20
N LEU A 193 2.20 17.61 -6.04
CA LEU A 193 1.06 16.80 -5.57
C LEU A 193 -0.09 16.84 -6.59
N ASN A 194 -0.46 18.02 -7.09
CA ASN A 194 -1.52 18.17 -8.08
C ASN A 194 -1.22 17.42 -9.38
N SER A 195 0.05 17.42 -9.81
CA SER A 195 0.48 16.65 -10.98
C SER A 195 0.34 15.13 -10.77
N PHE A 196 0.66 14.63 -9.57
CA PHE A 196 0.49 13.22 -9.22
C PHE A 196 -0.97 12.82 -9.11
N ILE A 197 -1.81 13.66 -8.49
CA ILE A 197 -3.26 13.45 -8.45
C ILE A 197 -3.84 13.41 -9.88
N GLY A 198 -3.39 14.32 -10.75
CA GLY A 198 -3.76 14.34 -12.17
C GLY A 198 -3.41 13.04 -12.88
N LEU A 199 -2.16 12.57 -12.76
CA LEU A 199 -1.69 11.34 -13.40
C LEU A 199 -2.42 10.09 -12.87
N ASN A 200 -2.61 9.99 -11.55
CA ASN A 200 -3.36 8.89 -10.95
C ASN A 200 -4.83 8.92 -11.40
N ASN A 201 -5.43 10.10 -11.54
CA ASN A 201 -6.79 10.22 -12.09
C ASN A 201 -6.88 9.88 -13.57
N LEU A 202 -5.83 10.12 -14.37
CA LEU A 202 -5.78 9.62 -15.75
C LEU A 202 -5.79 8.09 -15.77
N ALA A 203 -5.04 7.44 -14.89
CA ALA A 203 -5.08 5.98 -14.75
C ALA A 203 -6.44 5.47 -14.28
N LEU A 204 -6.97 6.03 -13.19
CA LEU A 204 -8.28 5.67 -12.63
C LEU A 204 -9.42 5.93 -13.61
N SER A 205 -9.27 6.91 -14.51
CA SER A 205 -10.28 7.25 -15.53
C SER A 205 -10.60 6.10 -16.48
N ARG A 206 -9.68 5.13 -16.63
CA ARG A 206 -9.80 3.96 -17.52
C ARG A 206 -10.71 2.86 -16.96
N PHE A 207 -11.08 2.95 -15.69
CA PHE A 207 -11.96 2.00 -15.03
C PHE A 207 -13.38 2.58 -14.90
N SER A 208 -14.37 1.69 -14.98
CA SER A 208 -15.78 2.00 -14.67
C SER A 208 -15.96 2.40 -13.20
N SER A 209 -17.09 3.02 -12.88
CA SER A 209 -17.43 3.37 -11.50
C SER A 209 -17.48 2.12 -10.60
N GLU A 210 -18.00 1.02 -11.10
CA GLU A 210 -18.08 -0.28 -10.41
C GLU A 210 -16.70 -0.87 -10.14
N GLU A 211 -15.79 -0.82 -11.11
CA GLU A 211 -14.40 -1.24 -10.91
C GLU A 211 -13.68 -0.34 -9.90
N ARG A 212 -13.88 0.98 -9.96
CA ARG A 212 -13.29 1.93 -8.99
C ARG A 212 -13.73 1.67 -7.55
N GLN A 213 -14.93 1.12 -7.33
CA GLN A 213 -15.37 0.68 -6.00
C GLN A 213 -14.56 -0.51 -5.45
N ARG A 214 -13.86 -1.26 -6.32
CA ARG A 214 -12.91 -2.32 -5.96
C ARG A 214 -11.45 -1.86 -5.95
N ILE A 215 -11.18 -0.64 -6.39
CA ILE A 215 -9.86 -0.01 -6.31
C ILE A 215 -9.78 0.80 -5.01
N GLY A 216 -8.63 0.74 -4.35
CA GLY A 216 -8.33 1.69 -3.28
C GLY A 216 -6.95 2.32 -3.42
N VAL A 217 -6.72 3.39 -2.67
CA VAL A 217 -5.46 4.13 -2.66
C VAL A 217 -4.92 4.14 -1.24
N HIS A 218 -3.68 3.72 -1.06
CA HIS A 218 -2.98 3.77 0.23
C HIS A 218 -2.05 4.98 0.32
N THR A 219 -2.10 5.68 1.44
CA THR A 219 -1.15 6.75 1.79
C THR A 219 -0.58 6.53 3.19
N CYS A 220 0.71 6.79 3.35
CA CYS A 220 1.43 6.75 4.61
C CYS A 220 2.64 7.71 4.58
N ALA A 221 3.41 7.75 5.67
CA ALA A 221 4.67 8.49 5.74
C ALA A 221 5.89 7.69 5.27
N GLY A 222 5.68 6.46 4.76
CA GLY A 222 6.71 5.46 4.54
C GLY A 222 6.96 4.61 5.78
N SER A 223 7.41 3.36 5.57
CA SER A 223 7.81 2.43 6.62
C SER A 223 8.99 1.61 6.11
N ASP A 224 10.20 1.95 6.55
CA ASP A 224 11.42 1.21 6.21
C ASP A 224 12.40 1.35 7.36
N ARG A 225 12.75 0.23 8.00
CA ARG A 225 13.64 0.17 9.17
C ARG A 225 13.17 1.08 10.31
N ASP A 226 11.87 0.98 10.63
CA ASP A 226 11.17 1.80 11.62
C ASP A 226 11.29 3.32 11.38
N SER A 227 11.54 3.72 10.13
CA SER A 227 11.71 5.11 9.71
C SER A 227 10.69 5.52 8.65
N THR A 228 10.53 6.83 8.52
CA THR A 228 9.57 7.49 7.63
C THR A 228 10.30 8.47 6.72
N HIS A 229 9.75 8.72 5.53
CA HIS A 229 10.27 9.75 4.61
C HIS A 229 9.60 11.12 4.82
N SER A 230 8.35 11.15 5.30
CA SER A 230 7.55 12.38 5.37
C SER A 230 6.54 12.44 6.53
N ALA A 231 6.83 11.85 7.70
CA ALA A 231 5.93 11.93 8.86
C ALA A 231 5.83 13.35 9.47
N ASP A 232 6.74 14.24 9.07
CA ASP A 232 6.75 15.66 9.41
C ASP A 232 5.72 16.50 8.64
N VAL A 233 5.15 15.97 7.54
CA VAL A 233 4.10 16.63 6.76
C VAL A 233 2.74 16.38 7.40
N ASP A 234 1.93 17.41 7.64
CA ASP A 234 0.56 17.24 8.14
C ASP A 234 -0.36 16.63 7.06
N TYR A 235 -1.16 15.61 7.42
CA TYR A 235 -2.18 15.07 6.52
C TYR A 235 -3.20 16.11 6.06
N ALA A 236 -3.42 17.18 6.82
CA ALA A 236 -4.27 18.29 6.38
C ALA A 236 -3.81 18.94 5.06
N GLU A 237 -2.53 18.80 4.71
CA GLU A 237 -1.95 19.31 3.45
C GLU A 237 -2.12 18.33 2.27
N LEU A 238 -2.36 17.04 2.55
CA LEU A 238 -2.51 15.99 1.54
C LEU A 238 -3.97 15.59 1.29
N LEU A 239 -4.73 15.36 2.36
CA LEU A 239 -6.05 14.73 2.30
C LEU A 239 -7.06 15.45 1.40
N PRO A 240 -7.14 16.80 1.36
CA PRO A 240 -8.05 17.49 0.45
C PRO A 240 -7.84 17.06 -1.01
N SER A 241 -6.59 17.03 -1.47
CA SER A 241 -6.25 16.60 -2.83
C SER A 241 -6.33 15.08 -3.00
N LEU A 242 -6.04 14.30 -1.96
CA LEU A 242 -6.17 12.84 -1.99
C LEU A 242 -7.60 12.40 -2.29
N PHE A 243 -8.61 13.01 -1.66
CA PHE A 243 -10.02 12.68 -1.89
C PHE A 243 -10.55 13.14 -3.26
N GLU A 244 -9.74 13.87 -4.03
CA GLU A 244 -10.00 14.13 -5.47
C GLU A 244 -9.65 12.94 -6.37
N LEU A 245 -9.01 11.89 -5.85
CA LEU A 245 -8.79 10.65 -6.59
C LEU A 245 -10.11 9.90 -6.83
N ARG A 246 -10.25 9.38 -8.06
CA ARG A 246 -11.40 8.58 -8.50
C ARG A 246 -11.28 7.11 -8.06
N ALA A 247 -11.10 6.88 -6.77
CA ALA A 247 -11.06 5.56 -6.15
C ALA A 247 -12.17 5.42 -5.09
N GLY A 248 -12.68 4.20 -4.90
CA GLY A 248 -13.76 3.95 -3.93
C GLY A 248 -13.28 3.76 -2.49
N ASN A 249 -11.99 3.44 -2.29
CA ASN A 249 -11.46 3.11 -0.96
C ASN A 249 -10.15 3.87 -0.71
N PHE A 250 -9.94 4.39 0.49
CA PHE A 250 -8.73 5.09 0.90
C PHE A 250 -8.18 4.46 2.17
N TYR A 251 -6.94 3.98 2.13
CA TYR A 251 -6.25 3.38 3.28
C TYR A 251 -5.25 4.40 3.85
N ILE A 252 -5.62 5.05 4.95
CA ILE A 252 -4.96 6.24 5.47
C ILE A 252 -4.28 5.91 6.80
N ALA A 253 -2.96 6.11 6.88
CA ALA A 253 -2.24 5.98 8.15
C ALA A 253 -2.78 6.98 9.19
N LEU A 254 -3.00 6.53 10.42
CA LEU A 254 -3.57 7.33 11.49
C LEU A 254 -3.04 6.96 12.88
N ALA A 255 -2.76 5.69 13.18
CA ALA A 255 -2.40 5.25 14.53
C ALA A 255 -1.12 5.93 15.05
N GLY A 256 -0.14 6.14 14.18
CA GLY A 256 1.13 6.83 14.45
C GLY A 256 1.08 8.35 14.26
N GLU A 257 -0.06 8.94 13.90
CA GLU A 257 -0.18 10.39 13.76
C GLU A 257 -0.25 11.09 15.12
N LYS A 258 0.47 12.21 15.25
CA LYS A 258 0.51 12.99 16.50
C LYS A 258 -0.85 13.60 16.87
N ASP A 259 -1.60 14.06 15.87
CA ASP A 259 -2.91 14.70 16.04
C ASP A 259 -3.98 13.96 15.23
N ARG A 260 -4.39 12.78 15.72
CA ARG A 260 -5.41 11.93 15.09
C ARG A 260 -6.73 12.66 14.89
N ALA A 261 -7.16 13.46 15.87
CA ALA A 261 -8.42 14.19 15.81
C ALA A 261 -8.44 15.20 14.66
N ARG A 262 -7.32 15.89 14.37
CA ARG A 262 -7.20 16.77 13.21
C ARG A 262 -7.31 16.00 11.89
N VAL A 263 -6.61 14.88 11.76
CA VAL A 263 -6.69 14.02 10.56
C VAL A 263 -8.13 13.54 10.35
N LEU A 264 -8.80 13.04 11.40
CA LEU A 264 -10.20 12.61 11.35
C LEU A 264 -11.17 13.73 10.98
N LYS A 265 -10.96 14.95 11.48
CA LYS A 265 -11.74 16.14 11.05
C LYS A 265 -11.56 16.44 9.56
N THR A 266 -10.33 16.37 9.05
CA THR A 266 -10.06 16.56 7.62
C THR A 266 -10.71 15.46 6.79
N ILE A 267 -10.65 14.19 7.21
CA ILE A 267 -11.37 13.09 6.54
C ILE A 267 -12.87 13.42 6.49
N ARG A 268 -13.48 13.78 7.61
CA ARG A 268 -14.92 14.15 7.67
C ARG A 268 -15.28 15.30 6.70
N GLN A 269 -14.38 16.26 6.51
CA GLN A 269 -14.62 17.43 5.66
C GLN A 269 -14.53 17.11 4.15
N HIS A 270 -13.67 16.17 3.77
CA HIS A 270 -13.31 15.95 2.35
C HIS A 270 -13.74 14.60 1.78
N LEU A 271 -14.05 13.61 2.62
CA LEU A 271 -14.51 12.29 2.17
C LEU A 271 -15.82 12.40 1.39
N LYS A 272 -15.84 11.88 0.16
CA LYS A 272 -17.02 11.92 -0.72
C LYS A 272 -17.97 10.76 -0.43
N THR A 273 -19.23 10.91 -0.83
CA THR A 273 -20.33 9.98 -0.47
C THR A 273 -20.15 8.55 -1.00
N ASP A 274 -19.47 8.39 -2.13
CA ASP A 274 -19.16 7.12 -2.79
C ASP A 274 -17.80 6.54 -2.39
N GLN A 275 -17.13 7.15 -1.41
CA GLN A 275 -15.82 6.75 -0.93
C GLN A 275 -15.90 6.14 0.47
N ARG A 276 -14.99 5.23 0.76
CA ARG A 276 -14.77 4.63 2.09
C ARG A 276 -13.37 4.95 2.59
N ALA A 277 -13.26 5.39 3.84
CA ALA A 277 -12.00 5.60 4.53
C ALA A 277 -11.70 4.40 5.45
N PHE A 278 -10.66 3.65 5.11
CA PHE A 278 -10.00 2.71 5.98
C PHE A 278 -8.93 3.44 6.78
N VAL A 279 -9.14 3.61 8.08
CA VAL A 279 -8.17 4.29 8.95
C VAL A 279 -7.23 3.30 9.61
N GLY A 280 -5.95 3.65 9.65
CA GLY A 280 -4.93 2.90 10.34
C GLY A 280 -5.16 2.91 11.85
N VAL A 281 -5.30 1.72 12.46
CA VAL A 281 -5.53 1.58 13.91
C VAL A 281 -4.41 0.82 14.63
N VAL A 282 -3.37 0.47 13.86
CA VAL A 282 -2.15 -0.21 14.28
C VAL A 282 -0.99 0.42 13.52
N SER A 283 0.08 0.75 14.22
CA SER A 283 1.32 1.28 13.62
C SER A 283 2.35 0.15 13.42
N PRO A 284 2.81 -0.12 12.19
CA PRO A 284 3.87 -1.11 11.94
C PRO A 284 5.23 -0.76 12.55
N ILE A 285 5.56 0.54 12.61
CA ILE A 285 6.86 1.03 13.09
C ILE A 285 6.92 1.15 14.62
N ASP A 286 5.78 0.99 15.31
CA ASP A 286 5.75 0.95 16.76
C ASP A 286 6.03 -0.49 17.25
N PRO A 287 7.10 -0.74 18.03
CA PRO A 287 7.40 -2.08 18.54
C PRO A 287 6.34 -2.61 19.52
N HIS A 288 5.52 -1.73 20.13
CA HIS A 288 4.43 -2.15 21.01
C HIS A 288 3.36 -2.91 20.23
N VAL A 289 3.01 -4.11 20.66
CA VAL A 289 1.87 -4.85 20.09
C VAL A 289 0.60 -4.34 20.75
N ASP A 290 -0.21 -3.60 20.00
CA ASP A 290 -1.49 -3.07 20.46
C ASP A 290 -2.41 -4.18 21.00
N THR A 291 -3.16 -3.89 22.06
CA THR A 291 -4.24 -4.77 22.52
C THR A 291 -5.50 -4.58 21.67
N PRO A 292 -6.40 -5.59 21.60
CA PRO A 292 -7.71 -5.41 21.00
C PRO A 292 -8.50 -4.21 21.58
N GLU A 293 -8.36 -3.91 22.87
CA GLU A 293 -9.01 -2.78 23.53
C GLU A 293 -8.44 -1.43 23.06
N GLU A 294 -7.11 -1.32 22.91
CA GLU A 294 -6.47 -0.11 22.36
C GLU A 294 -6.96 0.15 20.93
N VAL A 295 -6.96 -0.89 20.09
CA VAL A 295 -7.51 -0.83 18.73
C VAL A 295 -8.98 -0.41 18.75
N ARG A 296 -9.81 -1.06 19.57
CA ARG A 296 -11.24 -0.74 19.72
C ARG A 296 -11.44 0.75 20.00
N ASP A 297 -10.68 1.30 20.93
CA ASP A 297 -10.82 2.71 21.32
C ASP A 297 -10.47 3.66 20.17
N ARG A 298 -9.46 3.32 19.35
CA ARG A 298 -9.15 4.07 18.12
C ARG A 298 -10.28 3.97 17.07
N VAL A 299 -10.91 2.81 16.94
CA VAL A 299 -12.06 2.62 16.03
C VAL A 299 -13.26 3.43 16.50
N LEU A 300 -13.52 3.46 17.81
CA LEU A 300 -14.60 4.26 18.39
C LEU A 300 -14.36 5.76 18.19
N GLU A 301 -13.12 6.25 18.38
CA GLU A 301 -12.73 7.62 18.06
C GLU A 301 -13.01 7.95 16.59
N ALA A 302 -12.57 7.11 15.65
CA ALA A 302 -12.80 7.34 14.23
C ALA A 302 -14.31 7.39 13.87
N ALA A 303 -15.13 6.57 14.54
CA ALA A 303 -16.58 6.54 14.36
C ALA A 303 -17.30 7.83 14.83
N GLU A 304 -16.66 8.69 15.62
CA GLU A 304 -17.20 10.02 15.96
C GLU A 304 -17.13 11.00 14.79
N TYR A 305 -16.25 10.75 13.81
CA TYR A 305 -15.98 11.65 12.69
C TYR A 305 -16.45 11.08 11.34
N ILE A 306 -16.29 9.78 11.14
CA ILE A 306 -16.57 9.11 9.87
C ILE A 306 -17.88 8.32 9.99
N PRO A 307 -18.85 8.52 9.09
CA PRO A 307 -20.08 7.73 9.08
C PRO A 307 -19.76 6.23 9.01
N LEU A 308 -20.44 5.40 9.82
CA LEU A 308 -20.16 3.96 9.90
C LEU A 308 -20.23 3.22 8.55
N ALA A 309 -21.05 3.69 7.60
CA ALA A 309 -21.13 3.10 6.25
C ALA A 309 -19.85 3.31 5.42
N GLN A 310 -19.07 4.34 5.75
CA GLN A 310 -17.85 4.77 5.08
C GLN A 310 -16.59 4.55 5.93
N LEU A 311 -16.71 3.98 7.13
CA LEU A 311 -15.59 3.65 8.01
C LEU A 311 -15.13 2.21 7.77
N GLY A 312 -13.83 2.01 7.60
CA GLY A 312 -13.15 0.73 7.70
C GLY A 312 -11.87 0.85 8.53
N THR A 313 -11.23 -0.28 8.84
CA THR A 313 -9.97 -0.31 9.60
C THR A 313 -8.85 -0.98 8.81
N THR A 314 -7.64 -0.50 9.01
CA THR A 314 -6.42 -1.03 8.36
C THR A 314 -5.23 -0.84 9.29
N ASP A 315 -4.04 -1.22 8.82
CA ASP A 315 -2.75 -0.86 9.40
C ASP A 315 -2.27 0.48 8.81
N ASP A 316 -1.38 1.19 9.50
CA ASP A 316 -0.82 2.46 8.99
C ASP A 316 0.04 2.31 7.73
N CYS A 317 0.64 1.14 7.53
CA CYS A 317 1.46 0.78 6.38
C CYS A 317 1.58 -0.76 6.32
N GLY A 318 2.25 -1.30 5.30
CA GLY A 318 2.70 -2.69 5.32
C GLY A 318 3.82 -2.91 6.35
N PHE A 319 3.96 -4.13 6.86
CA PHE A 319 4.92 -4.47 7.91
C PHE A 319 6.33 -4.76 7.40
N SER A 320 6.53 -4.90 6.09
CA SER A 320 7.86 -5.05 5.48
C SER A 320 7.84 -4.67 3.99
N PRO A 321 7.70 -3.38 3.65
CA PRO A 321 7.63 -2.94 2.25
C PRO A 321 8.92 -3.20 1.47
N PHE A 322 10.05 -3.37 2.16
CA PHE A 322 11.36 -3.69 1.61
C PHE A 322 11.78 -5.10 2.05
N SER A 323 12.29 -5.91 1.12
CA SER A 323 12.59 -7.32 1.39
C SER A 323 13.73 -7.56 2.35
N ASP A 324 14.60 -6.56 2.52
CA ASP A 324 15.73 -6.57 3.43
C ASP A 324 15.40 -5.96 4.81
N ASP A 325 14.15 -5.54 5.04
CA ASP A 325 13.74 -4.97 6.31
C ASP A 325 13.37 -6.07 7.32
N ILE A 326 14.18 -6.16 8.37
CA ILE A 326 14.06 -7.12 9.48
C ILE A 326 13.66 -6.44 10.81
N SER A 327 13.27 -5.16 10.79
CA SER A 327 12.96 -4.42 12.03
C SER A 327 11.74 -4.99 12.75
N THR A 328 10.75 -5.46 11.99
CA THR A 328 9.54 -6.11 12.50
C THR A 328 9.60 -7.62 12.29
N THR A 329 9.35 -8.41 13.34
CA THR A 329 9.25 -9.86 13.22
C THR A 329 7.89 -10.27 12.65
N ARG A 330 7.81 -11.47 12.05
CA ARG A 330 6.53 -12.01 11.57
C ARG A 330 5.56 -12.18 12.73
N GLU A 331 6.03 -12.63 13.88
CA GLU A 331 5.26 -12.85 15.11
C GLU A 331 4.58 -11.55 15.54
N THR A 332 5.34 -10.45 15.61
CA THR A 332 4.84 -9.12 15.92
C THR A 332 3.82 -8.65 14.87
N ALA A 333 4.11 -8.79 13.57
CA ALA A 333 3.20 -8.39 12.50
C ALA A 333 1.84 -9.10 12.61
N PHE A 334 1.83 -10.43 12.75
CA PHE A 334 0.58 -11.19 12.86
C PHE A 334 -0.15 -10.99 14.19
N ALA A 335 0.56 -10.71 15.29
CA ALA A 335 -0.06 -10.34 16.56
C ALA A 335 -0.80 -8.99 16.45
N LYS A 336 -0.15 -8.00 15.82
CA LYS A 336 -0.74 -6.69 15.50
C LYS A 336 -1.96 -6.79 14.58
N ILE A 337 -1.90 -7.63 13.54
CA ILE A 337 -3.06 -7.89 12.66
C ILE A 337 -4.21 -8.53 13.43
N ARG A 338 -3.93 -9.50 14.32
CA ARG A 338 -4.94 -10.10 15.19
C ARG A 338 -5.60 -9.06 16.09
N ALA A 339 -4.81 -8.20 16.74
CA ALA A 339 -5.32 -7.11 17.56
C ALA A 339 -6.23 -6.16 16.77
N ARG A 340 -5.86 -5.81 15.53
CA ARG A 340 -6.71 -5.01 14.63
C ARG A 340 -8.07 -5.67 14.39
N VAL A 341 -8.08 -6.95 14.01
CA VAL A 341 -9.31 -7.69 13.68
C VAL A 341 -10.20 -7.81 14.91
N GLU A 342 -9.64 -8.22 16.04
CA GLU A 342 -10.37 -8.40 17.29
C GLU A 342 -10.88 -7.07 17.85
N GLY A 343 -10.06 -6.02 17.84
CA GLY A 343 -10.45 -4.69 18.30
C GLY A 343 -11.52 -4.03 17.43
N THR A 344 -11.46 -4.23 16.11
CA THR A 344 -12.53 -3.79 15.20
C THR A 344 -13.86 -4.46 15.57
N ARG A 345 -13.84 -5.78 15.83
CA ARG A 345 -15.03 -6.54 16.26
C ARG A 345 -15.56 -6.05 17.62
N LEU A 346 -14.69 -5.71 18.56
CA LEU A 346 -15.12 -5.13 19.85
C LEU A 346 -15.83 -3.78 19.64
N ALA A 347 -15.33 -2.93 18.74
CA ALA A 347 -15.95 -1.64 18.44
C ALA A 347 -17.33 -1.82 17.79
N GLU A 348 -17.47 -2.79 16.86
CA GLU A 348 -18.76 -3.14 16.26
C GLU A 348 -19.81 -3.51 17.30
N GLN A 349 -19.44 -4.30 18.32
CA GLN A 349 -20.37 -4.70 19.39
C GLN A 349 -20.88 -3.49 20.17
N ILE A 350 -19.99 -2.56 20.51
CA ILE A 350 -20.37 -1.33 21.23
C ILE A 350 -21.26 -0.43 20.37
N LEU A 351 -20.87 -0.19 19.11
CA LEU A 351 -21.60 0.68 18.18
C LEU A 351 -22.94 0.08 17.76
N GLY A 352 -23.04 -1.25 17.70
CA GLY A 352 -24.28 -1.98 17.47
C GLY A 352 -25.26 -1.85 18.63
N ASN A 353 -24.78 -1.95 19.87
CA ASN A 353 -25.61 -1.86 21.08
C ASN A 353 -26.15 -0.43 21.33
N ARG A 354 -25.46 0.61 20.84
CA ARG A 354 -25.94 2.01 20.94
C ARG A 354 -27.17 2.32 20.07
N LYS A 355 -27.59 1.42 19.17
CA LYS A 355 -28.74 1.63 18.27
C LYS A 355 -30.08 1.05 18.76
N CYS A 356 -30.15 0.47 19.96
CA CYS A 356 -31.43 0.10 20.59
C CYS A 356 -31.83 1.15 21.63
N PRO A 357 -32.78 2.06 21.33
CA PRO A 357 -33.62 2.67 22.35
C PRO A 357 -34.62 1.67 22.93
#